data_AF-A0A836UL98-F1
#
_entry.id   AF-A0A836UL98-F1
#
_cell.length_a   1.000
_cell.length_b   1.000
_cell.length_c   1.000
_cell.angle_alpha   90.00
_cell.angle_beta   90.00
_cell.angle_gamma   90.00
#
_symmetry.space_group_name_H-M   'P 1'
#
loop_
_entity.id
_entity.type
_entity.pdbx_description
1 polymer ?
#
loop_
_entity_poly.entity_id
_entity_poly.type
_entity_poly.pdbx_seq_one_letter_code
_entity_poly.pdbx_strand_id
1 'polypeptide(L)'
;MDRPFDPRIHFALNCGAQSYPPIAVYTPDEIDEQLDQAAAIFINGETTVNSATRTIATNPILRWYRADLGDLETLIRRYHSDGLPERTWHFKWNPYNWSV
;
A
#
# COMPACT_ATOMS: atom_id res chain seq x y z
N MET A 1 -19.73 17.51 -6.79
CA MET A 1 -18.87 16.63 -7.61
C MET A 1 -18.11 15.77 -6.62
N ASP A 2 -18.64 14.60 -6.25
CA ASP A 2 -17.87 13.62 -5.47
C ASP A 2 -16.78 13.08 -6.40
N ARG A 3 -15.56 13.60 -6.27
CA ARG A 3 -14.39 12.92 -6.83
C ARG A 3 -14.06 11.76 -5.89
N PRO A 4 -13.98 10.51 -6.37
CA PRO A 4 -13.47 9.43 -5.56
C PRO A 4 -12.03 9.75 -5.14
N PHE A 5 -11.71 9.46 -3.89
CA PHE A 5 -10.37 9.66 -3.34
C PHE A 5 -9.37 8.76 -4.07
N ASP A 6 -8.22 9.30 -4.49
CA ASP A 6 -7.17 8.51 -5.13
C ASP A 6 -6.36 7.79 -4.04
N PRO A 7 -6.42 6.45 -3.94
CA PRO A 7 -5.76 5.71 -2.88
C PRO A 7 -4.24 5.88 -2.90
N ARG A 8 -3.65 6.24 -4.05
CA ARG A 8 -2.20 6.43 -4.19
C ARG A 8 -1.68 7.62 -3.38
N ILE A 9 -2.54 8.61 -3.10
CA ILE A 9 -2.18 9.79 -2.29
C ILE A 9 -1.73 9.38 -0.87
N HIS A 10 -2.26 8.29 -0.33
CA HIS A 10 -1.88 7.78 0.99
C HIS A 10 -0.41 7.34 1.06
N PHE A 11 0.14 6.87 -0.06
CA PHE A 11 1.55 6.45 -0.17
C PHE A 11 2.48 7.59 -0.57
N ALA A 12 1.92 8.71 -1.04
CA ALA A 12 2.69 9.89 -1.43
C ALA A 12 2.91 10.85 -0.26
N LEU A 13 2.00 10.87 0.71
CA LEU A 13 2.07 11.69 1.92
C LEU A 13 2.75 10.90 3.05
N ASN A 14 4.06 11.06 3.19
CA ASN A 14 4.78 10.58 4.37
C ASN A 14 4.84 11.67 5.45
N CYS A 15 4.84 11.27 6.73
CA CYS A 15 5.16 12.17 7.83
C CYS A 15 6.67 12.24 8.13
N GLY A 16 7.52 11.63 7.28
CA GLY A 16 8.97 11.57 7.45
C GLY A 16 9.48 10.55 8.47
N ALA A 17 8.65 9.67 9.03
CA ALA A 17 9.12 8.62 9.94
C ALA A 17 9.74 7.42 9.18
N GLN A 18 10.63 6.67 9.85
CA GLN A 18 11.47 5.62 9.23
C GLN A 18 10.67 4.48 8.56
N SER A 19 9.41 4.28 8.96
CA SER A 19 8.47 3.29 8.39
C SER A 19 7.50 3.86 7.34
N TYR A 20 7.68 5.11 6.91
CA TYR A 20 6.85 5.72 5.87
C TYR A 20 7.52 5.65 4.48
N PRO A 21 6.74 5.78 3.39
CA PRO A 21 7.26 5.83 2.03
C PRO A 21 8.35 6.90 1.85
N PRO A 22 9.39 6.67 1.02
CA PRO A 22 10.43 7.67 0.77
C PRO A 22 9.85 8.99 0.24
N ILE A 23 10.43 10.12 0.67
CA ILE A 23 10.04 11.46 0.20
C ILE A 23 10.44 11.59 -1.27
N ALA A 24 9.44 11.73 -2.14
CA ALA A 24 9.62 11.97 -3.57
C ALA A 24 9.26 13.41 -3.93
N VAL A 25 9.95 13.98 -4.91
CA VAL A 25 9.56 15.22 -5.57
C VAL A 25 8.64 14.84 -6.74
N TYR A 26 7.45 15.40 -6.76
CA TYR A 26 6.46 15.11 -7.80
C TYR A 26 6.42 16.22 -8.85
N THR A 27 6.24 15.85 -10.12
CA THR A 27 6.09 16.78 -11.24
C THR A 27 4.69 16.62 -11.84
N PRO A 28 4.06 17.69 -12.36
CA PRO A 28 2.72 17.59 -12.94
C PRO A 28 2.64 16.59 -14.10
N ASP A 29 3.69 16.49 -14.90
CA ASP A 29 3.72 15.65 -16.11
C ASP A 29 3.93 14.16 -15.80
N GLU A 30 4.43 13.81 -14.61
CA GLU A 30 4.76 12.43 -14.22
C GLU A 30 3.97 11.96 -12.98
N ILE A 31 3.02 12.77 -12.50
CA ILE A 31 2.34 12.55 -11.21
C ILE A 31 1.71 11.16 -11.11
N ASP A 32 1.07 10.67 -12.17
CA ASP A 32 0.43 9.35 -12.16
C ASP A 32 1.42 8.21 -11.99
N GLU A 33 2.55 8.28 -12.70
CA GLU A 33 3.61 7.28 -12.62
C GLU A 33 4.27 7.30 -11.24
N GLN A 34 4.57 8.49 -10.72
CA GLN A 34 5.20 8.68 -9.42
C GLN A 34 4.29 8.21 -8.27
N LEU A 35 2.98 8.43 -8.38
CA LEU A 35 2.00 7.91 -7.44
C LEU A 35 1.89 6.37 -7.49
N ASP A 36 1.93 5.78 -8.69
CA ASP A 36 1.98 4.32 -8.84
C ASP A 36 3.28 3.72 -8.27
N GLN A 37 4.42 4.39 -8.48
CA GLN A 37 5.71 4.00 -7.91
C GLN A 37 5.68 4.05 -6.38
N ALA A 38 5.15 5.13 -5.78
CA ALA A 38 5.04 5.25 -4.33
C ALA A 38 4.20 4.12 -3.72
N ALA A 39 3.06 3.79 -4.35
CA ALA A 39 2.21 2.67 -3.94
C ALA A 39 2.95 1.32 -4.06
N ALA A 40 3.64 1.08 -5.19
CA ALA A 40 4.42 -0.13 -5.40
C ALA A 40 5.53 -0.29 -4.36
N ILE A 41 6.30 0.77 -4.08
CA ILE A 41 7.39 0.73 -3.09
C ILE A 41 6.84 0.37 -1.71
N PHE A 42 5.77 1.02 -1.27
CA PHE A 42 5.16 0.74 0.03
C PHE A 42 4.63 -0.69 0.11
N ILE A 43 3.83 -1.12 -0.88
CA ILE A 43 3.21 -2.45 -0.86
C ILE A 43 4.28 -3.54 -0.86
N ASN A 44 5.31 -3.45 -1.71
CA ASN A 44 6.38 -4.45 -1.76
C ASN A 44 7.29 -4.43 -0.52
N GLY A 45 7.50 -3.26 0.09
CA GLY A 45 8.33 -3.15 1.29
C GLY A 45 7.65 -3.68 2.55
N GLU A 46 6.33 -3.49 2.67
CA GLU A 46 5.59 -3.77 3.89
C GLU A 46 4.76 -5.06 3.85
N THR A 47 4.59 -5.67 2.67
CA THR A 47 3.73 -6.84 2.48
C THR A 47 4.53 -8.10 2.18
N THR A 48 4.15 -9.21 2.80
CA THR A 48 4.63 -10.55 2.44
C THR A 48 3.45 -11.44 2.13
N VAL A 49 3.51 -12.11 0.98
CA VAL A 49 2.47 -13.04 0.51
C VAL A 49 2.94 -14.48 0.69
N ASN A 50 2.29 -15.24 1.58
CA ASN A 50 2.51 -16.67 1.70
C ASN A 50 1.39 -17.44 0.98
N SER A 51 1.68 -17.91 -0.22
CA SER A 51 0.72 -18.64 -1.06
C SER A 51 0.31 -20.01 -0.49
N ALA A 52 1.18 -20.68 0.27
CA ALA A 52 0.88 -22.00 0.82
C ALA A 52 -0.16 -21.91 1.95
N THR A 53 -0.02 -20.90 2.81
CA THR A 53 -0.94 -20.66 3.94
C THR A 53 -2.05 -19.66 3.62
N ARG A 54 -2.07 -19.10 2.40
CA ARG A 54 -3.00 -18.05 1.95
C ARG A 54 -3.02 -16.85 2.89
N THR A 55 -1.84 -16.46 3.38
CA THR A 55 -1.70 -15.36 4.34
C THR A 55 -1.00 -14.17 3.69
N ILE A 56 -1.58 -12.98 3.88
CA ILE A 56 -0.97 -11.69 3.58
C ILE A 56 -0.56 -11.08 4.91
N ALA A 57 0.73 -10.94 5.16
CA ALA A 57 1.24 -10.21 6.32
C ALA A 57 1.61 -8.79 5.86
N THR A 58 0.97 -7.75 6.41
CA THR A 58 1.18 -6.36 5.95
C THR A 58 1.03 -5.33 7.06
N ASN A 59 1.40 -4.08 6.77
CA ASN A 59 1.32 -2.96 7.69
C ASN A 59 -0.16 -2.62 8.04
N PRO A 60 -0.49 -2.40 9.33
CA PRO A 60 -1.85 -2.10 9.77
C PRO A 60 -2.42 -0.78 9.25
N ILE A 61 -1.59 0.11 8.69
CA ILE A 61 -2.10 1.33 8.06
C ILE A 61 -3.09 1.03 6.93
N LEU A 62 -2.89 -0.06 6.17
CA LEU A 62 -3.83 -0.49 5.14
C LEU A 62 -5.20 -0.88 5.72
N ARG A 63 -5.25 -1.34 6.98
CA ARG A 63 -6.49 -1.60 7.69
C ARG A 63 -7.16 -0.30 8.13
N TRP A 64 -6.39 0.63 8.69
CA TRP A 64 -6.91 1.87 9.26
C TRP A 64 -7.53 2.77 8.20
N TYR A 65 -6.90 2.83 7.02
CA TYR A 65 -7.34 3.67 5.90
C TYR A 65 -8.04 2.87 4.80
N ARG A 66 -8.60 1.70 5.13
CA ARG A 66 -9.34 0.86 4.17
C ARG A 66 -10.46 1.63 3.46
N ALA A 67 -11.11 2.58 4.13
CA ALA A 67 -12.15 3.41 3.53
C ALA A 67 -11.62 4.25 2.35
N ASP A 68 -10.37 4.68 2.41
CA ASP A 68 -9.71 5.49 1.38
C ASP A 68 -9.00 4.62 0.33
N LEU A 69 -8.57 3.42 0.73
CA LEU A 69 -7.80 2.48 -0.11
C LEU A 69 -8.68 1.52 -0.93
N GLY A 70 -9.94 1.35 -0.53
CA GLY A 70 -10.86 0.40 -1.15
C GLY A 70 -10.52 -1.05 -0.84
N ASP A 71 -10.61 -1.93 -1.84
CA ASP A 71 -10.33 -3.35 -1.68
C ASP A 71 -8.81 -3.64 -1.63
N LEU A 72 -8.35 -4.12 -0.47
CA LEU A 72 -6.93 -4.37 -0.24
C LEU A 72 -6.37 -5.52 -1.09
N GLU A 73 -7.17 -6.54 -1.41
CA GLU A 73 -6.69 -7.63 -2.27
C GLU A 73 -6.46 -7.12 -3.71
N THR A 74 -7.33 -6.25 -4.22
CA THR A 74 -7.18 -5.57 -5.51
C THR A 74 -5.96 -4.65 -5.51
N LEU A 75 -5.76 -3.86 -4.45
CA LEU A 75 -4.60 -2.99 -4.30
C LEU A 75 -3.29 -3.81 -4.30
N ILE A 76 -3.21 -4.86 -3.48
CA ILE A 76 -2.03 -5.72 -3.39
C ILE A 76 -1.79 -6.43 -4.73
N ARG A 77 -2.84 -6.93 -5.38
CA ARG A 77 -2.73 -7.57 -6.71
C ARG A 77 -2.16 -6.63 -7.76
N ARG A 78 -2.50 -5.33 -7.69
CA ARG A 78 -2.02 -4.31 -8.63
C ARG A 78 -0.54 -3.98 -8.41
N TYR A 79 -0.08 -3.91 -7.16
CA TYR A 79 1.21 -3.29 -6.83
C TYR A 79 2.27 -4.26 -6.27
N HIS A 80 1.89 -5.44 -5.78
CA HIS A 80 2.85 -6.43 -5.29
C HIS A 80 3.49 -7.19 -6.46
N SER A 81 4.82 -7.31 -6.46
CA SER A 81 5.62 -7.89 -7.55
C SER A 81 5.27 -9.35 -7.85
N ASP A 82 5.02 -10.15 -6.82
CA ASP A 82 4.60 -11.55 -6.97
C ASP A 82 3.15 -11.72 -7.47
N GLY A 83 2.40 -10.62 -7.54
CA GLY A 83 0.97 -10.62 -7.78
C GLY A 83 0.17 -11.33 -6.69
N LEU A 84 -1.13 -11.47 -6.93
CA LEU A 84 -2.03 -12.18 -6.03
C LEU A 84 -2.97 -13.03 -6.88
N PRO A 85 -3.00 -14.36 -6.73
CA PRO A 85 -4.00 -15.22 -7.40
C PRO A 85 -5.44 -14.97 -6.92
N GLU A 86 -6.44 -15.25 -7.76
CA GLU A 86 -7.87 -15.16 -7.40
C GLU A 86 -8.28 -16.28 -6.43
N ARG A 87 -8.31 -15.95 -5.14
CA ARG A 87 -8.77 -16.79 -4.03
C ARG A 87 -8.89 -15.93 -2.78
N THR A 88 -9.54 -16.44 -1.74
CA THR A 88 -9.65 -15.75 -0.45
C THR A 88 -8.31 -15.76 0.30
N TRP A 89 -7.92 -14.61 0.85
CA TRP A 89 -6.71 -14.44 1.64
C TRP A 89 -7.01 -14.07 3.09
N HIS A 90 -6.11 -14.47 3.99
CA HIS A 90 -6.15 -14.10 5.41
C HIS A 90 -5.14 -13.00 5.69
N PHE A 91 -5.61 -11.87 6.21
CA PHE A 91 -4.74 -10.77 6.60
C PHE A 91 -4.17 -11.00 8.01
N LYS A 92 -2.85 -10.91 8.11
CA LYS A 92 -2.09 -10.77 9.34
C LYS A 92 -1.49 -9.36 9.37
N TRP A 93 -1.62 -8.68 10.50
CA TRP A 93 -1.11 -7.32 10.64
C TRP A 93 0.24 -7.35 11.36
N ASN A 94 1.24 -6.73 10.74
CA ASN A 94 2.57 -6.60 11.33
C ASN A 94 2.53 -5.69 12.56
N PRO A 95 3.42 -5.88 13.55
CA PRO A 95 3.56 -4.93 14.66
C PRO A 95 3.88 -3.53 14.11
N TYR A 96 3.11 -2.53 14.53
CA TYR A 96 3.35 -1.15 14.14
C TYR A 96 4.22 -0.46 15.19
N ASN A 97 5.38 0.05 14.78
CA ASN A 97 6.25 0.80 15.67
C ASN A 97 5.93 2.30 15.56
N TRP A 98 5.57 2.92 16.67
CA TRP A 98 5.26 4.35 16.76
C TRP A 98 6.48 5.22 17.09
N SER A 99 7.65 4.62 17.29
CA SER A 99 8.88 5.37 17.56
C SER A 99 9.33 6.13 16.30
N VAL A 100 9.50 7.45 16.48
CA VAL A 100 10.20 8.35 15.56
C VAL A 100 11.71 8.22 15.72
#